data_AF-A0A832HM63-F1
#
_entry.id   AF-A0A832HM63-F1
#
_cell.length_a   1.000
_cell.length_b   1.000
_cell.length_c   1.000
_cell.angle_alpha   90.00
_cell.angle_beta   90.00
_cell.angle_gamma   90.00
#
_symmetry.space_group_name_H-M   'P 1'
#
loop_
_entity.id
_entity.type
_entity.pdbx_description
1 polymer ?
#
loop_
_entity_poly.entity_id
_entity_poly.type
_entity_poly.pdbx_seq_one_letter_code
_entity_poly.pdbx_strand_id
1 'polypeptide(L)'
;MRGMRKKLVMGVAMFALCTICGKAGEQTKTADQLPAPPSGKQWKLAWSDEFDGTQLDETKWNRLGDSKRRDGYWVKEDAYVDGKGNLVLRVKKDGSRFTCGAVNTRGKFEHAFGYYVVRCKLPRHEGHWPAFWLMCDGVTKIGNDGRDGTEIDIIEVPWRDGRLTCNLHWDGYGKEHQTAGIKFTVQGVQEGWHTFALWWKTDEYVFYVDGKEVWRTTAGGVSQVPEFVKLTEEIGEWGGDIRKAELPDYFYVDYVRVYDLVP
;
A
#
# COMPACT_ATOMS: atom_id res chain seq x y z
N MET A 1 14.88 -74.08 39.44
CA MET A 1 14.72 -74.02 37.97
C MET A 1 13.35 -74.52 37.58
N ARG A 2 12.42 -73.62 37.21
CA ARG A 2 11.38 -73.80 36.17
C ARG A 2 10.45 -72.58 36.22
N GLY A 3 10.47 -71.82 35.12
CA GLY A 3 9.78 -70.54 34.97
C GLY A 3 8.27 -70.70 34.83
N MET A 4 7.54 -69.74 35.38
CA MET A 4 6.10 -69.60 35.24
C MET A 4 5.82 -68.41 34.34
N ARG A 5 5.27 -68.69 33.15
CA ARG A 5 4.89 -67.71 32.12
C ARG A 5 3.69 -66.89 32.60
N LYS A 6 3.83 -65.58 32.73
CA LYS A 6 2.69 -64.65 32.83
C LYS A 6 2.28 -64.22 31.42
N LYS A 7 1.04 -64.54 31.04
CA LYS A 7 0.41 -64.08 29.79
C LYS A 7 0.05 -62.60 29.96
N LEU A 8 0.58 -61.74 29.10
CA LEU A 8 0.22 -60.34 28.99
C LEU A 8 -1.02 -60.22 28.08
N VAL A 9 -2.12 -59.70 28.63
CA VAL A 9 -3.34 -59.37 27.87
C VAL A 9 -3.13 -58.01 27.23
N MET A 10 -3.15 -57.98 25.90
CA MET A 10 -2.99 -56.76 25.10
C MET A 10 -4.38 -56.13 24.91
N GLY A 11 -4.68 -55.08 25.69
CA GLY A 11 -5.87 -54.26 25.51
C GLY A 11 -5.64 -53.22 24.41
N VAL A 12 -6.40 -53.32 23.33
CA VAL A 12 -6.43 -52.31 22.26
C VAL A 12 -7.31 -51.15 22.74
N ALA A 13 -6.68 -50.02 23.10
CA ALA A 13 -7.38 -48.78 23.36
C ALA A 13 -7.68 -48.08 22.02
N MET A 14 -8.96 -48.04 21.64
CA MET A 14 -9.44 -47.35 20.45
C MET A 14 -9.49 -45.83 20.75
N PHE A 15 -8.48 -45.09 20.29
CA PHE A 15 -8.48 -43.62 20.34
C PHE A 15 -9.47 -43.09 19.30
N ALA A 16 -10.61 -42.60 19.75
CA ALA A 16 -11.51 -41.79 18.94
C ALA A 16 -10.82 -40.45 18.64
N LEU A 17 -10.29 -40.30 17.42
CA LEU A 17 -9.84 -39.00 16.91
C LEU A 17 -11.08 -38.12 16.71
N CYS A 18 -11.32 -37.21 17.65
CA CYS A 18 -12.27 -36.13 17.48
C CYS A 18 -11.62 -35.11 16.53
N THR A 19 -11.94 -35.19 15.24
CA THR A 19 -11.58 -34.17 14.25
C THR A 19 -12.39 -32.91 14.53
N ILE A 20 -11.81 -32.01 15.32
CA ILE A 20 -12.27 -30.62 15.40
C ILE A 20 -11.96 -30.01 14.04
N CYS A 21 -12.98 -29.93 13.19
CA CYS A 21 -12.96 -29.15 11.97
C CYS A 21 -12.93 -27.66 12.37
N GLY A 22 -11.73 -27.13 12.63
CA GLY A 22 -11.53 -25.71 12.79
C GLY A 22 -11.83 -25.03 11.46
N LYS A 23 -12.93 -24.26 11.41
CA LYS A 23 -13.08 -23.21 10.39
C LYS A 23 -11.82 -22.36 10.43
N ALA A 24 -11.17 -22.17 9.28
CA ALA A 24 -10.10 -21.19 9.14
C ALA A 24 -10.60 -19.87 9.73
N GLY A 25 -9.94 -19.40 10.78
CA GLY A 25 -10.31 -18.16 11.44
C GLY A 25 -10.16 -17.02 10.46
N GLU A 26 -11.26 -16.34 10.18
CA GLU A 26 -11.28 -15.02 9.57
C GLU A 26 -10.45 -14.12 10.49
N GLN A 27 -9.20 -13.83 10.10
CA GLN A 27 -8.42 -12.81 10.81
C GLN A 27 -9.13 -11.48 10.56
N THR A 28 -9.92 -11.03 11.53
CA THR A 28 -10.51 -9.69 11.50
C THR A 28 -9.37 -8.68 11.39
N LYS A 29 -9.21 -8.08 10.20
CA LYS A 29 -8.21 -7.04 9.96
C LYS A 29 -8.41 -5.91 10.96
N THR A 30 -7.29 -5.34 11.43
CA THR A 30 -7.31 -4.28 12.44
C THR A 30 -8.12 -3.08 11.94
N ALA A 31 -8.91 -2.48 12.84
CA ALA A 31 -9.62 -1.24 12.54
C ALA A 31 -8.64 -0.09 12.30
N ASP A 32 -8.97 0.79 11.35
CA ASP A 32 -8.15 1.97 11.05
C ASP A 32 -8.13 2.98 12.20
N GLN A 33 -6.98 3.63 12.36
CA GLN A 33 -6.78 4.73 13.31
C GLN A 33 -7.19 6.06 12.67
N LEU A 34 -8.47 6.20 12.37
CA LEU A 34 -9.02 7.44 11.81
C LEU A 34 -8.92 8.59 12.82
N PRO A 35 -8.58 9.82 12.39
CA PRO A 35 -8.64 10.98 13.27
C PRO A 35 -10.09 11.22 13.72
N ALA A 36 -10.28 11.85 14.87
CA ALA A 36 -11.62 12.18 15.35
C ALA A 36 -12.34 13.06 14.31
N PRO A 37 -13.55 12.68 13.85
CA PRO A 37 -14.30 13.50 12.92
C PRO A 37 -14.73 14.81 13.59
N PRO A 38 -14.91 15.91 12.83
CA PRO A 38 -15.48 17.14 13.36
C PRO A 38 -16.86 16.91 14.01
N SER A 39 -17.28 17.82 14.90
CA SER A 39 -18.58 17.73 15.56
C SER A 39 -19.73 17.62 14.55
N GLY A 40 -20.66 16.69 14.78
CA GLY A 40 -21.78 16.42 13.88
C GLY A 40 -21.36 15.78 12.55
N LYS A 41 -20.19 15.13 12.51
CA LYS A 41 -19.73 14.31 11.38
C LYS A 41 -19.29 12.93 11.87
N GLN A 42 -19.32 11.97 10.95
CA GLN A 42 -18.82 10.62 11.16
C GLN A 42 -18.11 10.12 9.89
N TRP A 43 -17.17 9.19 10.09
CA TRP A 43 -16.52 8.48 8.99
C TRP A 43 -17.42 7.41 8.43
N LYS A 44 -17.57 7.38 7.11
CA LYS A 44 -18.27 6.32 6.39
C LYS A 44 -17.33 5.73 5.33
N LEU A 45 -17.19 4.41 5.32
CA LEU A 45 -16.41 3.73 4.29
C LEU A 45 -17.07 3.99 2.92
N ALA A 46 -16.33 4.62 2.01
CA ALA A 46 -16.77 4.98 0.67
C ALA A 46 -16.31 3.95 -0.36
N TRP A 47 -15.07 3.44 -0.21
CA TRP A 47 -14.49 2.44 -1.08
C TRP A 47 -13.40 1.65 -0.34
N SER A 48 -13.23 0.38 -0.67
CA SER A 48 -12.09 -0.40 -0.17
C SER A 48 -11.72 -1.57 -1.08
N ASP A 49 -10.50 -2.04 -0.89
CA ASP A 49 -10.08 -3.37 -1.27
C ASP A 49 -9.26 -4.01 -0.15
N GLU A 50 -9.70 -5.18 0.29
CA GLU A 50 -9.06 -5.99 1.32
C GLU A 50 -8.21 -7.11 0.69
N PHE A 51 -8.18 -7.26 -0.65
CA PHE A 51 -7.36 -8.24 -1.36
C PHE A 51 -7.56 -9.72 -0.92
N ASP A 52 -8.74 -10.05 -0.38
CA ASP A 52 -9.08 -11.40 0.11
C ASP A 52 -9.36 -12.42 -1.01
N GLY A 53 -9.42 -11.96 -2.26
CA GLY A 53 -9.65 -12.81 -3.43
C GLY A 53 -8.45 -13.71 -3.77
N THR A 54 -8.70 -14.67 -4.66
CA THR A 54 -7.64 -15.50 -5.26
C THR A 54 -7.05 -14.90 -6.53
N GLN A 55 -7.63 -13.80 -7.01
CA GLN A 55 -7.18 -13.01 -8.15
C GLN A 55 -7.40 -11.52 -7.81
N LEU A 56 -6.57 -10.65 -8.38
CA LEU A 56 -6.76 -9.21 -8.22
C LEU A 56 -8.10 -8.81 -8.85
N ASP A 57 -8.90 -8.03 -8.11
CA ASP A 57 -10.17 -7.51 -8.62
C ASP A 57 -9.91 -6.45 -9.71
N GLU A 58 -9.91 -6.89 -10.97
CA GLU A 58 -9.73 -6.00 -12.10
C GLU A 58 -10.95 -5.13 -12.41
N THR A 59 -12.06 -5.25 -11.68
CA THR A 59 -13.12 -4.22 -11.72
C THR A 59 -12.70 -2.98 -10.93
N LYS A 60 -11.78 -3.14 -9.97
CA LYS A 60 -11.21 -2.07 -9.14
C LYS A 60 -9.85 -1.58 -9.64
N TRP A 61 -8.98 -2.50 -10.07
CA TRP A 61 -7.58 -2.20 -10.36
C TRP A 61 -7.19 -2.44 -11.81
N ASN A 62 -6.36 -1.55 -12.36
CA ASN A 62 -5.58 -1.78 -13.56
C ASN A 62 -4.18 -2.26 -13.17
N ARG A 63 -3.75 -3.40 -13.68
CA ARG A 63 -2.33 -3.81 -13.61
C ARG A 63 -1.54 -3.07 -14.69
N LEU A 64 -0.47 -2.38 -14.29
CA LEU A 64 0.39 -1.64 -15.22
C LEU A 64 1.36 -2.62 -15.89
N GLY A 65 1.60 -2.45 -17.19
CA GLY A 65 2.22 -3.49 -18.02
C GLY A 65 3.14 -2.98 -19.13
N ASP A 66 4.23 -3.73 -19.29
CA ASP A 66 5.47 -3.53 -20.06
C ASP A 66 5.84 -2.09 -20.39
N SER A 67 5.98 -1.28 -19.34
CA SER A 67 6.46 0.10 -19.43
C SER A 67 7.75 0.27 -18.65
N LYS A 68 8.79 0.78 -19.31
CA LYS A 68 10.02 1.19 -18.61
C LYS A 68 9.69 2.27 -17.60
N ARG A 69 10.10 2.06 -16.36
CA ARG A 69 9.95 3.02 -15.27
C ARG A 69 11.25 3.08 -14.48
N ARG A 70 11.93 4.23 -14.55
CA ARG A 70 13.26 4.43 -13.95
C ARG A 70 14.22 3.31 -14.40
N ASP A 71 14.80 2.57 -13.45
CA ASP A 71 15.78 1.52 -13.70
C ASP A 71 15.15 0.13 -13.92
N GLY A 72 13.82 0.05 -13.85
CA GLY A 72 13.05 -1.18 -14.01
C GLY A 72 11.93 -1.07 -15.05
N TYR A 73 11.06 -2.08 -15.04
CA TYR A 73 9.90 -2.18 -15.91
C TYR A 73 8.70 -2.61 -15.10
N TRP A 74 7.59 -1.89 -15.21
CA TRP A 74 6.31 -2.39 -14.70
C TRP A 74 5.81 -3.51 -15.60
N VAL A 75 5.46 -4.65 -14.99
CA VAL A 75 4.86 -5.80 -15.67
C VAL A 75 3.65 -6.30 -14.89
N LYS A 76 2.62 -6.78 -15.60
CA LYS A 76 1.35 -7.16 -14.97
C LYS A 76 1.48 -8.36 -14.05
N GLU A 77 2.43 -9.24 -14.35
CA GLU A 77 2.68 -10.49 -13.63
C GLU A 77 3.31 -10.26 -12.24
N ASP A 78 3.83 -9.06 -12.00
CA ASP A 78 4.43 -8.68 -10.72
C ASP A 78 3.47 -7.91 -9.80
N ALA A 79 2.20 -7.74 -10.21
CA ALA A 79 1.11 -7.25 -9.37
C ALA A 79 0.00 -8.30 -9.27
N TYR A 80 -0.10 -8.97 -8.12
CA TYR A 80 -1.04 -10.08 -7.91
C TYR A 80 -1.44 -10.19 -6.44
N VAL A 81 -2.53 -10.91 -6.14
CA VAL A 81 -2.89 -11.26 -4.76
C VAL A 81 -2.30 -12.61 -4.38
N ASP A 82 -1.85 -12.77 -3.14
CA ASP A 82 -1.18 -14.00 -2.67
C ASP A 82 -2.14 -15.11 -2.20
N GLY A 83 -3.45 -14.84 -2.22
CA GLY A 83 -4.49 -15.73 -1.68
C GLY A 83 -4.51 -15.79 -0.15
N LYS A 84 -3.81 -14.88 0.52
CA LYS A 84 -3.72 -14.73 1.99
C LYS A 84 -4.13 -13.33 2.44
N GLY A 85 -4.92 -12.62 1.62
CA GLY A 85 -5.43 -11.30 1.95
C GLY A 85 -4.48 -10.15 1.63
N ASN A 86 -3.48 -10.34 0.76
CA ASN A 86 -2.56 -9.27 0.39
C ASN A 86 -2.45 -9.09 -1.13
N LEU A 87 -2.44 -7.84 -1.58
CA LEU A 87 -1.80 -7.48 -2.83
C LEU A 87 -0.27 -7.53 -2.64
N VAL A 88 0.41 -8.08 -3.64
CA VAL A 88 1.86 -8.20 -3.71
C VAL A 88 2.35 -7.46 -4.93
N LEU A 89 3.21 -6.47 -4.72
CA LEU A 89 4.01 -5.84 -5.76
C LEU A 89 5.43 -6.39 -5.64
N ARG A 90 5.80 -7.31 -6.55
CA ARG A 90 7.07 -8.03 -6.52
C ARG A 90 8.12 -7.29 -7.32
N VAL A 91 9.34 -7.20 -6.81
CA VAL A 91 10.53 -6.90 -7.63
C VAL A 91 11.29 -8.19 -7.90
N LYS A 92 11.72 -8.42 -9.14
CA LYS A 92 12.60 -9.53 -9.47
C LYS A 92 13.57 -9.16 -10.59
N LYS A 93 14.64 -9.95 -10.70
CA LYS A 93 15.47 -9.98 -11.90
C LYS A 93 14.83 -10.90 -12.94
N ASP A 94 14.62 -10.39 -14.14
CA ASP A 94 14.06 -11.12 -15.29
C ASP A 94 15.04 -11.01 -16.47
N GLY A 95 15.89 -12.02 -16.63
CA GLY A 95 17.00 -12.00 -17.56
C GLY A 95 17.99 -10.86 -17.27
N SER A 96 18.09 -9.91 -18.21
CA SER A 96 18.98 -8.74 -18.10
C SER A 96 18.31 -7.51 -17.47
N ARG A 97 16.99 -7.51 -17.28
CA ARG A 97 16.23 -6.40 -16.69
C ARG A 97 15.72 -6.75 -15.30
N PHE A 98 15.28 -5.72 -14.59
CA PHE A 98 14.49 -5.87 -13.37
C PHE A 98 13.05 -5.50 -13.66
N THR A 99 12.12 -6.21 -13.06
CA THR A 99 10.68 -5.98 -13.20
C THR A 99 10.05 -5.72 -11.85
N CYS A 100 9.00 -4.90 -11.84
CA CYS A 100 8.27 -4.51 -10.64
C CYS A 100 6.75 -4.47 -10.88
N GLY A 101 5.99 -4.63 -9.80
CA GLY A 101 4.53 -4.54 -9.80
C GLY A 101 4.02 -3.12 -9.61
N ALA A 102 2.94 -2.77 -10.30
CA ALA A 102 2.20 -1.53 -10.06
C ALA A 102 0.73 -1.67 -10.46
N VAL A 103 -0.15 -1.01 -9.70
CA VAL A 103 -1.58 -0.92 -9.99
C VAL A 103 -2.11 0.50 -9.83
N ASN A 104 -3.19 0.81 -10.54
CA ASN A 104 -3.97 2.02 -10.31
C ASN A 104 -5.48 1.79 -10.44
N THR A 105 -6.27 2.77 -10.05
CA THR A 105 -7.74 2.74 -10.13
C THR A 105 -8.31 3.63 -11.23
N ARG A 106 -7.47 4.15 -12.14
CA ARG A 106 -7.88 5.08 -13.20
C ARG A 106 -9.05 4.55 -14.03
N GLY A 107 -10.10 5.35 -14.20
CA GLY A 107 -11.32 4.98 -14.89
C GLY A 107 -12.20 3.94 -14.18
N LYS A 108 -11.88 3.58 -12.92
CA LYS A 108 -12.62 2.62 -12.10
C LYS A 108 -13.06 3.24 -10.78
N PHE A 109 -12.11 3.83 -10.05
CA PHE A 109 -12.37 4.61 -8.84
C PHE A 109 -11.53 5.88 -8.88
N GLU A 110 -12.21 7.02 -8.90
CA GLU A 110 -11.64 8.36 -8.86
C GLU A 110 -12.50 9.16 -7.90
N HIS A 111 -11.89 9.73 -6.87
CA HIS A 111 -12.62 10.38 -5.79
C HIS A 111 -11.84 11.60 -5.31
N ALA A 112 -12.57 12.64 -4.91
CA ALA A 112 -11.98 13.85 -4.34
C ALA A 112 -12.28 13.88 -2.85
N PHE A 113 -11.30 14.34 -2.07
CA PHE A 113 -11.41 14.44 -0.62
C PHE A 113 -11.61 13.08 0.08
N GLY A 114 -11.59 13.13 1.41
CA GLY A 114 -11.79 11.97 2.26
C GLY A 114 -10.52 11.55 2.99
N TYR A 115 -10.60 10.41 3.68
CA TYR A 115 -9.48 9.79 4.36
C TYR A 115 -9.04 8.56 3.60
N TYR A 116 -7.89 8.64 2.93
CA TYR A 116 -7.27 7.55 2.21
C TYR A 116 -6.26 6.89 3.12
N VAL A 117 -6.33 5.57 3.26
CA VAL A 117 -5.37 4.80 4.07
C VAL A 117 -4.99 3.52 3.36
N VAL A 118 -3.68 3.25 3.37
CA VAL A 118 -3.11 1.96 3.00
C VAL A 118 -2.50 1.33 4.24
N ARG A 119 -2.68 0.02 4.42
CA ARG A 119 -1.87 -0.77 5.35
C ARG A 119 -0.93 -1.66 4.56
N CYS A 120 0.36 -1.52 4.79
CA CYS A 120 1.36 -2.21 3.98
C CYS A 120 2.60 -2.58 4.78
N LYS A 121 3.39 -3.48 4.19
CA LYS A 121 4.71 -3.90 4.67
C LYS A 121 5.72 -3.67 3.54
N LEU A 122 6.76 -2.92 3.87
CA LEU A 122 7.77 -2.46 2.92
C LEU A 122 8.77 -3.56 2.53
N PRO A 123 9.39 -3.47 1.34
CA PRO A 123 10.49 -4.33 0.93
C PRO A 123 11.72 -4.09 1.80
N ARG A 124 12.61 -5.09 1.87
CA ARG A 124 13.69 -5.12 2.88
C ARG A 124 14.98 -4.47 2.40
N HIS A 125 15.27 -4.58 1.11
CA HIS A 125 16.58 -4.20 0.56
C HIS A 125 16.59 -2.79 -0.03
N GLU A 126 17.80 -2.26 -0.23
CA GLU A 126 18.00 -1.01 -0.97
C GLU A 126 17.70 -1.18 -2.47
N GLY A 127 17.48 -0.05 -3.15
CA GLY A 127 17.10 0.04 -4.56
C GLY A 127 15.59 0.10 -4.79
N HIS A 128 14.79 -0.31 -3.81
CA HIS A 128 13.34 -0.24 -3.82
C HIS A 128 12.81 1.19 -3.63
N TRP A 129 11.68 1.49 -4.27
CA TRP A 129 10.92 2.73 -4.15
C TRP A 129 9.41 2.43 -4.19
N PRO A 130 8.86 1.87 -3.10
CA PRO A 130 7.41 1.74 -2.91
C PRO A 130 6.77 3.11 -2.72
N ALA A 131 5.57 3.27 -3.28
CA ALA A 131 4.74 4.46 -3.10
C ALA A 131 3.24 4.14 -3.04
N PHE A 132 2.52 4.95 -2.26
CA PHE A 132 1.06 5.06 -2.26
C PHE A 132 0.71 6.53 -2.50
N TRP A 133 -0.03 6.79 -3.58
CA TRP A 133 -0.16 8.13 -4.12
C TRP A 133 -1.44 8.28 -4.95
N LEU A 134 -1.86 9.53 -5.15
CA LEU A 134 -3.02 9.92 -5.94
C LEU A 134 -2.58 10.80 -7.11
N MET A 135 -3.32 10.73 -8.22
CA MET A 135 -3.06 11.56 -9.39
C MET A 135 -4.30 11.69 -10.28
N CYS A 136 -4.36 12.74 -11.09
CA CYS A 136 -5.28 12.87 -12.22
C CYS A 136 -4.55 13.43 -13.46
N ASP A 137 -5.23 13.48 -14.60
CA ASP A 137 -4.65 14.09 -15.82
C ASP A 137 -4.40 15.61 -15.66
N GLY A 138 -5.11 16.24 -14.73
CA GLY A 138 -5.01 17.66 -14.42
C GLY A 138 -3.63 18.09 -13.92
N VAL A 139 -2.85 17.19 -13.31
CA VAL A 139 -1.50 17.46 -12.77
C VAL A 139 -0.56 18.11 -13.79
N THR A 140 -0.78 17.85 -15.08
CA THR A 140 0.06 18.38 -16.17
C THR A 140 -0.43 19.71 -16.76
N LYS A 141 -1.59 20.20 -16.33
CA LYS A 141 -2.10 21.51 -16.74
C LYS A 141 -1.35 22.58 -15.97
N ILE A 142 -1.04 23.67 -16.66
CA ILE A 142 -0.32 24.81 -16.10
C ILE A 142 -1.33 25.91 -15.76
N GLY A 143 -1.21 26.45 -14.55
CA GLY A 143 -2.08 27.48 -13.99
C GLY A 143 -3.17 26.89 -13.10
N ASN A 144 -3.82 27.75 -12.30
CA ASN A 144 -4.75 27.35 -11.23
C ASN A 144 -4.10 26.53 -10.09
N ASP A 145 -2.78 26.62 -9.97
CA ASP A 145 -1.96 25.91 -8.98
C ASP A 145 -2.28 24.40 -8.99
N GLY A 146 -2.29 23.74 -7.84
CA GLY A 146 -2.66 22.33 -7.73
C GLY A 146 -4.17 22.08 -7.74
N ARG A 147 -5.01 23.11 -7.89
CA ARG A 147 -6.47 22.99 -7.70
C ARG A 147 -7.15 22.21 -8.82
N ASP A 148 -6.62 22.25 -10.04
CA ASP A 148 -7.13 21.49 -11.17
C ASP A 148 -6.47 20.11 -11.33
N GLY A 149 -5.52 19.78 -10.45
CA GLY A 149 -4.94 18.46 -10.26
C GLY A 149 -3.61 18.53 -9.53
N THR A 150 -3.42 17.66 -8.54
CA THR A 150 -2.13 17.51 -7.84
C THR A 150 -1.69 16.04 -7.92
N GLU A 151 -0.41 15.77 -8.04
CA GLU A 151 0.13 14.46 -7.65
C GLU A 151 0.31 14.49 -6.15
N ILE A 152 -0.43 13.64 -5.45
CA ILE A 152 -0.39 13.59 -3.99
C ILE A 152 0.32 12.30 -3.58
N ASP A 153 1.61 12.42 -3.29
CA ASP A 153 2.42 11.34 -2.76
C ASP A 153 2.17 11.20 -1.26
N ILE A 154 1.18 10.38 -0.90
CA ILE A 154 0.82 10.09 0.50
C ILE A 154 2.02 9.51 1.22
N ILE A 155 2.72 8.60 0.56
CA ILE A 155 3.99 8.09 1.04
C ILE A 155 4.88 7.63 -0.12
N GLU A 156 6.15 8.01 -0.05
CA GLU A 156 7.24 7.36 -0.78
C GLU A 156 8.33 6.92 0.20
N VAL A 157 8.84 5.71 0.00
CA VAL A 157 9.88 5.16 0.88
C VAL A 157 11.08 4.71 0.08
N PRO A 158 11.97 5.61 -0.38
CA PRO A 158 13.16 5.18 -1.12
C PRO A 158 14.23 4.56 -0.19
N TRP A 159 14.34 4.99 1.07
CA TRP A 159 15.41 4.53 1.97
C TRP A 159 14.97 3.42 2.94
N ARG A 160 15.93 2.57 3.34
CA ARG A 160 15.76 1.51 4.36
C ARG A 160 16.24 1.89 5.77
N ASP A 161 16.53 3.16 6.02
CA ASP A 161 16.97 3.69 7.33
C ASP A 161 15.84 4.39 8.11
N GLY A 162 14.60 4.21 7.64
CA GLY A 162 13.40 4.80 8.22
C GLY A 162 13.06 6.19 7.71
N ARG A 163 13.83 6.77 6.76
CA ARG A 163 13.45 8.00 6.08
C ARG A 163 12.34 7.77 5.06
N LEU A 164 11.42 8.73 5.01
CA LEU A 164 10.23 8.74 4.16
C LEU A 164 10.00 10.14 3.59
N THR A 165 9.20 10.24 2.54
CA THR A 165 8.69 11.52 2.04
C THR A 165 7.20 11.51 1.79
N CYS A 166 6.59 12.68 2.00
CA CYS A 166 5.27 13.01 1.45
C CYS A 166 5.49 14.22 0.54
N ASN A 167 4.91 14.20 -0.66
CA ASN A 167 5.11 15.24 -1.65
C ASN A 167 3.80 15.62 -2.33
N LEU A 168 3.78 16.84 -2.84
CA LEU A 168 2.76 17.39 -3.70
C LEU A 168 3.47 17.93 -4.96
N HIS A 169 2.94 17.62 -6.14
CA HIS A 169 3.43 18.17 -7.41
C HIS A 169 2.26 18.69 -8.26
N TRP A 170 2.44 19.87 -8.88
CA TRP A 170 1.45 20.48 -9.78
C TRP A 170 2.13 21.36 -10.83
N ASP A 171 1.35 21.87 -11.78
CA ASP A 171 1.82 22.64 -12.95
C ASP A 171 2.79 21.86 -13.87
N GLY A 172 2.57 20.54 -13.97
CA GLY A 172 3.37 19.61 -14.75
C GLY A 172 4.77 19.35 -14.18
N TYR A 173 5.62 18.68 -14.97
CA TYR A 173 6.99 18.29 -14.56
C TYR A 173 8.07 19.06 -15.35
N GLY A 174 7.66 20.13 -16.01
CA GLY A 174 8.50 20.98 -16.85
C GLY A 174 9.10 22.15 -16.07
N LYS A 175 9.24 23.29 -16.74
CA LYS A 175 9.79 24.51 -16.15
C LYS A 175 8.84 25.13 -15.11
N GLU A 176 7.55 24.94 -15.31
CA GLU A 176 6.47 25.49 -14.49
C GLU A 176 6.20 24.65 -13.24
N HIS A 177 6.82 23.46 -13.15
CA HIS A 177 6.65 22.51 -12.05
C HIS A 177 6.77 23.19 -10.69
N GLN A 178 5.74 22.99 -9.89
CA GLN A 178 5.72 23.38 -8.50
C GLN A 178 5.68 22.14 -7.60
N THR A 179 6.29 22.25 -6.43
CA THR A 179 6.27 21.18 -5.45
C THR A 179 6.34 21.70 -4.02
N ALA A 180 5.72 20.96 -3.12
CA ALA A 180 5.92 21.07 -1.69
C ALA A 180 6.03 19.67 -1.11
N GLY A 181 6.88 19.47 -0.12
CA GLY A 181 7.05 18.16 0.48
C GLY A 181 7.79 18.22 1.80
N ILE A 182 7.73 17.12 2.54
CA ILE A 182 8.49 16.91 3.77
C ILE A 182 9.31 15.63 3.66
N LYS A 183 10.47 15.66 4.29
CA LYS A 183 11.27 14.46 4.57
C LYS A 183 11.37 14.29 6.07
N PHE A 184 11.06 13.09 6.56
CA PHE A 184 11.04 12.77 7.99
C PHE A 184 11.47 11.32 8.21
N THR A 185 11.66 10.94 9.46
CA THR A 185 12.11 9.60 9.86
C THR A 185 11.09 8.97 10.81
N VAL A 186 10.68 7.75 10.53
CA VAL A 186 9.87 6.91 11.43
C VAL A 186 10.69 5.69 11.83
N GLN A 187 11.01 5.61 13.13
CA GLN A 187 11.79 4.51 13.67
C GLN A 187 11.01 3.19 13.55
N GLY A 188 11.66 2.16 13.03
CA GLY A 188 11.07 0.82 12.87
C GLY A 188 10.11 0.66 11.69
N VAL A 189 9.92 1.67 10.83
CA VAL A 189 8.94 1.61 9.72
C VAL A 189 9.19 0.51 8.68
N GLN A 190 10.42 -0.03 8.65
CA GLN A 190 10.78 -1.16 7.78
C GLN A 190 10.33 -2.52 8.37
N GLU A 191 9.84 -2.54 9.60
CA GLU A 191 9.50 -3.76 10.33
C GLU A 191 7.99 -3.91 10.50
N GLY A 192 7.44 -4.98 9.94
CA GLY A 192 6.02 -5.30 10.13
C GLY A 192 5.09 -4.46 9.25
N TRP A 193 3.89 -4.21 9.77
CA TRP A 193 2.81 -3.56 9.03
C TRP A 193 2.58 -2.15 9.59
N HIS A 194 2.49 -1.19 8.69
CA HIS A 194 2.24 0.21 9.02
C HIS A 194 1.05 0.75 8.22
N THR A 195 0.40 1.77 8.76
CA THR A 195 -0.60 2.54 8.02
C THR A 195 -0.03 3.87 7.55
N PHE A 196 -0.27 4.20 6.29
CA PHE A 196 0.05 5.49 5.70
C PHE A 196 -1.23 6.09 5.18
N ALA A 197 -1.51 7.33 5.54
CA ALA A 197 -2.81 7.92 5.24
C ALA A 197 -2.75 9.41 4.93
N LEU A 198 -3.78 9.85 4.23
CA LEU A 198 -4.06 11.23 3.89
C LEU A 198 -5.50 11.54 4.27
N TRP A 199 -5.70 12.53 5.13
CA TRP A 199 -6.94 13.27 5.18
C TRP A 199 -6.87 14.42 4.18
N TRP A 200 -7.45 14.19 3.02
CA TRP A 200 -7.63 15.22 2.00
C TRP A 200 -8.93 15.96 2.31
N LYS A 201 -8.79 17.14 2.91
CA LYS A 201 -9.92 18.03 3.19
C LYS A 201 -10.14 18.95 2.00
N THR A 202 -11.24 19.69 2.03
CA THR A 202 -11.52 20.69 1.00
C THR A 202 -10.55 21.87 1.04
N ASP A 203 -9.91 22.10 2.20
CA ASP A 203 -9.12 23.29 2.52
C ASP A 203 -7.68 22.99 2.95
N GLU A 204 -7.32 21.74 3.25
CA GLU A 204 -5.95 21.34 3.58
C GLU A 204 -5.71 19.84 3.32
N TYR A 205 -4.44 19.45 3.31
CA TYR A 205 -3.99 18.07 3.36
C TYR A 205 -3.37 17.76 4.72
N VAL A 206 -3.70 16.59 5.28
CA VAL A 206 -3.07 16.10 6.52
C VAL A 206 -2.62 14.66 6.33
N PHE A 207 -1.32 14.43 6.50
CA PHE A 207 -0.67 13.14 6.27
C PHE A 207 -0.39 12.46 7.60
N TYR A 208 -0.53 11.13 7.62
CA TYR A 208 -0.39 10.32 8.82
C TYR A 208 0.47 9.08 8.57
N VAL A 209 1.21 8.69 9.60
CA VAL A 209 1.83 7.36 9.73
C VAL A 209 1.40 6.77 11.06
N ASP A 210 0.81 5.57 11.03
CA ASP A 210 0.29 4.87 12.22
C ASP A 210 -0.60 5.77 13.09
N GLY A 211 -1.54 6.47 12.45
CA GLY A 211 -2.49 7.38 13.08
C GLY A 211 -1.89 8.69 13.61
N LYS A 212 -0.57 8.90 13.48
CA LYS A 212 0.12 10.12 13.92
C LYS A 212 0.30 11.07 12.75
N GLU A 213 -0.12 12.30 12.93
CA GLU A 213 0.11 13.37 11.95
C GLU A 213 1.60 13.61 11.77
N VAL A 214 2.06 13.63 10.51
CA VAL A 214 3.46 13.89 10.13
C VAL A 214 3.61 15.17 9.31
N TRP A 215 2.56 15.56 8.59
CA TRP A 215 2.57 16.77 7.78
C TRP A 215 1.15 17.33 7.58
N ARG A 216 1.04 18.65 7.60
CA ARG A 216 -0.18 19.39 7.34
C ARG A 216 0.15 20.59 6.47
N THR A 217 -0.61 20.80 5.40
CA THR A 217 -0.29 21.84 4.42
C THR A 217 -1.50 22.25 3.60
N THR A 218 -1.43 23.47 3.06
CA THR A 218 -2.37 24.01 2.06
C THR A 218 -1.67 24.29 0.72
N ALA A 219 -0.44 23.79 0.55
CA ALA A 219 0.37 24.02 -0.65
C ALA A 219 -0.37 23.57 -1.93
N GLY A 220 -0.16 24.32 -3.02
CA GLY A 220 -0.89 24.13 -4.28
C GLY A 220 -2.37 24.50 -4.21
N GLY A 221 -2.87 25.09 -3.12
CA GLY A 221 -4.27 25.52 -3.01
C GLY A 221 -5.29 24.39 -2.83
N VAL A 222 -4.81 23.15 -2.60
CA VAL A 222 -5.58 21.90 -2.47
C VAL A 222 -6.34 21.54 -3.75
N SER A 223 -6.06 20.36 -4.27
CA SER A 223 -6.73 19.75 -5.42
C SER A 223 -8.23 19.67 -5.15
N GLN A 224 -9.01 20.09 -6.14
CA GLN A 224 -10.48 20.16 -6.09
C GLN A 224 -11.14 19.20 -7.07
N VAL A 225 -10.36 18.28 -7.66
CA VAL A 225 -10.81 17.35 -8.70
C VAL A 225 -10.64 15.91 -8.22
N PRO A 226 -11.44 14.95 -8.71
CA PRO A 226 -11.22 13.54 -8.40
C PRO A 226 -9.86 13.04 -8.89
N GLU A 227 -9.21 12.21 -8.06
CA GLU A 227 -7.94 11.58 -8.38
C GLU A 227 -8.04 10.06 -8.22
N PHE A 228 -7.29 9.32 -9.04
CA PHE A 228 -7.20 7.87 -8.92
C PHE A 228 -6.04 7.48 -8.00
N VAL A 229 -6.24 6.40 -7.27
CA VAL A 229 -5.23 5.77 -6.43
C VAL A 229 -4.19 5.03 -7.28
N LYS A 230 -2.93 5.09 -6.84
CA LYS A 230 -1.80 4.29 -7.32
C LYS A 230 -1.09 3.61 -6.17
N LEU A 231 -0.78 2.32 -6.36
CA LEU A 231 0.15 1.57 -5.54
C LEU A 231 1.25 1.08 -6.47
N THR A 232 2.46 1.53 -6.25
CA THR A 232 3.56 1.25 -7.17
C THR A 232 4.78 0.80 -6.42
N GLU A 233 5.42 -0.22 -6.94
CA GLU A 233 6.82 -0.49 -6.66
C GLU A 233 7.65 0.00 -7.84
N GLU A 234 8.73 0.70 -7.54
CA GLU A 234 9.71 1.18 -8.50
C GLU A 234 11.11 0.83 -8.02
N ILE A 235 12.08 0.92 -8.92
CA ILE A 235 13.49 0.79 -8.56
C ILE A 235 14.26 1.96 -9.16
N GLY A 236 15.19 2.52 -8.38
CA GLY A 236 15.95 3.66 -8.84
C GLY A 236 17.04 4.06 -7.87
N GLU A 237 18.04 4.79 -8.39
CA GLU A 237 19.18 5.30 -7.62
C GLU A 237 18.78 6.06 -6.34
N TRP A 238 17.61 6.70 -6.32
CA TRP A 238 17.10 7.39 -5.12
C TRP A 238 16.92 6.42 -3.94
N GLY A 239 16.47 5.20 -4.22
CA GLY A 239 16.32 4.14 -3.23
C GLY A 239 17.58 3.31 -2.99
N GLY A 240 18.64 3.52 -3.77
CA GLY A 240 19.90 2.79 -3.70
C GLY A 240 20.11 1.85 -4.89
N ASP A 241 20.96 0.84 -4.70
CA ASP A 241 21.35 -0.07 -5.78
C ASP A 241 20.64 -1.43 -5.68
N ILE A 242 19.59 -1.60 -6.49
CA ILE A 242 18.79 -2.84 -6.54
C ILE A 242 19.60 -4.10 -6.86
N ARG A 243 20.78 -3.98 -7.47
CA ARG A 243 21.63 -5.13 -7.80
C ARG A 243 22.21 -5.81 -6.57
N LYS A 244 22.16 -5.17 -5.41
CA LYS A 244 22.58 -5.73 -4.12
C LYS A 244 21.42 -6.33 -3.32
N ALA A 245 20.18 -6.19 -3.78
CA ALA A 245 19.03 -6.77 -3.12
C ALA A 245 18.97 -8.29 -3.31
N GLU A 246 18.53 -9.01 -2.28
CA GLU A 246 18.13 -10.40 -2.43
C GLU A 246 16.75 -10.44 -3.09
N LEU A 247 16.70 -10.80 -4.37
CA LEU A 247 15.48 -10.85 -5.16
C LEU A 247 14.98 -12.30 -5.37
N PRO A 248 13.66 -12.54 -5.44
CA PRO A 248 12.60 -11.53 -5.38
C PRO A 248 12.37 -10.94 -3.97
N ASP A 249 12.05 -9.65 -3.94
CA ASP A 249 11.62 -8.91 -2.75
C ASP A 249 10.26 -8.25 -3.04
N TYR A 250 9.56 -7.82 -1.99
CA TYR A 250 8.11 -7.65 -2.06
C TYR A 250 7.62 -6.45 -1.25
N PHE A 251 6.76 -5.66 -1.88
CA PHE A 251 5.91 -4.69 -1.21
C PHE A 251 4.51 -5.31 -1.04
N TYR A 252 4.11 -5.55 0.21
CA TYR A 252 2.83 -6.17 0.54
C TYR A 252 1.82 -5.12 0.96
N VAL A 253 0.59 -5.22 0.47
CA VAL A 253 -0.52 -4.35 0.86
C VAL A 253 -1.66 -5.20 1.37
N ASP A 254 -2.04 -4.98 2.63
CA ASP A 254 -3.13 -5.67 3.31
C ASP A 254 -4.48 -5.09 2.91
N TYR A 255 -4.61 -3.76 2.85
CA TYR A 255 -5.80 -3.11 2.33
C TYR A 255 -5.53 -1.69 1.84
N VAL A 256 -6.47 -1.20 1.03
CA VAL A 256 -6.69 0.23 0.80
C VAL A 256 -8.12 0.54 1.18
N ARG A 257 -8.33 1.59 1.97
CA ARG A 257 -9.66 2.06 2.36
C ARG A 257 -9.75 3.56 2.17
N VAL A 258 -10.92 4.02 1.75
CA VAL A 258 -11.26 5.43 1.56
C VAL A 258 -12.55 5.73 2.32
N TYR A 259 -12.51 6.76 3.15
CA TYR A 259 -13.64 7.18 3.98
C TYR A 259 -14.10 8.60 3.64
N ASP A 260 -15.41 8.79 3.62
CA ASP A 260 -16.04 10.11 3.56
C ASP A 260 -16.41 10.61 4.95
N LEU A 261 -16.41 11.94 5.10
CA LEU A 261 -17.08 12.60 6.22
C LEU A 261 -18.54 12.89 5.86
N VAL A 262 -19.45 12.18 6.50
CA VAL A 262 -20.89 12.37 6.36
C VAL A 262 -21.47 13.04 7.60
N PRO A 263 -22.63 13.73 7.49
CA PRO A 263 -23.40 14.19 8.64
C PRO A 263 -23.72 13.07 9.66
#